data_AF-A0A2H5Y6Z5-F1
#
_entry.id   AF-A0A2H5Y6Z5-F1
#
_cell.length_a   1.000
_cell.length_b   1.000
_cell.length_c   1.000
_cell.angle_alpha   90.00
_cell.angle_beta   90.00
_cell.angle_gamma   90.00
#
_symmetry.space_group_name_H-M   'P 1'
#
loop_
_entity.id
_entity.type
_entity.pdbx_description
1 polymer ?
#
loop_
_entity_poly.entity_id
_entity_poly.type
_entity_poly.pdbx_seq_one_letter_code
_entity_poly.pdbx_strand_id
1 'polypeptide(L)'
;MRRRFETAISLFLALAVVGVGCGICMLGTLAIRGDLSWTLRGAQYRLWLIREREGAGLALSQTTAYRNLEGRLCQRTDVWFWLWAPRMSLQRVTYEDCPPSGQSPNPPYPFSLLRGEHSPGLRTAWKSPEKERGNG
;
A
#
# COMPACT_ATOMS: atom_id res chain seq x y z
N MET A 1 -11.38 -5.71 51.48
CA MET A 1 -11.78 -5.59 50.05
C MET A 1 -10.73 -4.89 49.18
N ARG A 2 -9.94 -3.91 49.67
CA ARG A 2 -8.89 -3.20 48.89
C ARG A 2 -7.87 -4.10 48.17
N ARG A 3 -7.35 -5.15 48.82
CA ARG A 3 -6.32 -6.04 48.22
C ARG A 3 -6.79 -6.81 46.97
N ARG A 4 -8.09 -7.08 46.81
CA ARG A 4 -8.62 -7.76 45.61
C ARG A 4 -8.70 -6.83 44.39
N PHE A 5 -8.79 -5.52 44.63
CA PHE A 5 -8.81 -4.51 43.56
C PHE A 5 -7.42 -4.29 42.97
N GLU A 6 -6.36 -4.28 43.80
CA GLU A 6 -4.98 -4.12 43.33
C GLU A 6 -4.54 -5.29 42.42
N THR A 7 -4.93 -6.52 42.78
CA THR A 7 -4.65 -7.71 41.95
C THR A 7 -5.39 -7.67 40.61
N ALA A 8 -6.63 -7.19 40.60
CA ALA A 8 -7.44 -7.12 39.38
C ALA A 8 -6.86 -6.10 38.39
N ILE A 9 -6.43 -4.93 38.88
CA ILE A 9 -5.84 -3.86 38.05
C ILE A 9 -4.50 -4.33 37.44
N SER A 10 -3.66 -5.01 38.22
CA SER A 10 -2.38 -5.54 37.71
C SER A 10 -2.58 -6.60 36.62
N LEU A 11 -3.57 -7.49 36.81
CA LEU A 11 -3.94 -8.49 35.81
C LEU A 11 -4.47 -7.86 34.52
N PHE A 12 -5.28 -6.82 34.63
CA PHE A 12 -5.83 -6.10 33.48
C PHE A 12 -4.74 -5.36 32.70
N LEU A 13 -3.80 -4.72 33.39
CA LEU A 13 -2.63 -4.09 32.78
C LEU A 13 -1.73 -5.11 32.07
N ALA A 14 -1.46 -6.25 32.71
CA ALA A 14 -0.68 -7.31 32.09
C ALA A 14 -1.35 -7.86 30.82
N LEU A 15 -2.67 -8.11 30.87
CA LEU A 15 -3.46 -8.53 29.70
C LEU A 15 -3.46 -7.47 28.60
N ALA A 16 -3.56 -6.18 28.95
CA ALA A 16 -3.52 -5.10 27.98
C ALA A 16 -2.15 -5.01 27.29
N VAL A 17 -1.04 -5.10 28.05
CA VAL A 17 0.32 -5.04 27.48
C VAL A 17 0.59 -6.25 26.58
N VAL A 18 0.19 -7.46 26.99
CA VAL A 18 0.35 -8.67 26.17
C VAL A 18 -0.54 -8.61 24.93
N GLY A 19 -1.79 -8.15 25.06
CA GLY A 19 -2.71 -7.99 23.95
C GLY A 19 -2.21 -6.97 22.92
N VAL A 20 -1.76 -5.80 23.36
CA VAL A 20 -1.22 -4.74 22.51
C VAL A 20 0.10 -5.18 21.87
N GLY A 21 1.00 -5.81 22.63
CA GLY A 21 2.27 -6.33 22.11
C GLY A 21 2.08 -7.39 21.03
N CYS A 22 1.16 -8.34 21.25
CA CYS A 22 0.83 -9.37 20.27
C CYS A 22 0.20 -8.76 19.00
N GLY A 23 -0.69 -7.77 19.18
CA GLY A 23 -1.29 -7.03 18.08
C GLY A 23 -0.25 -6.32 17.21
N ILE A 24 0.73 -5.64 17.82
CA ILE A 24 1.82 -4.97 17.11
C ILE A 24 2.71 -5.97 16.37
N CYS A 25 3.03 -7.12 16.96
CA CYS A 25 3.82 -8.16 16.30
C CYS A 25 3.11 -8.77 15.09
N MET A 26 1.79 -9.01 15.20
CA MET A 26 0.97 -9.48 14.08
C MET A 26 0.89 -8.41 12.98
N LEU A 27 0.63 -7.15 13.34
CA LEU A 27 0.64 -6.04 12.38
C LEU A 27 2.00 -5.88 11.70
N GLY A 28 3.09 -5.99 12.45
CA GLY A 28 4.44 -5.95 11.92
C GLY A 28 4.74 -7.10 10.96
N THR A 29 4.29 -8.32 11.26
CA THR A 29 4.48 -9.48 10.36
C THR A 29 3.60 -9.42 9.11
N LEU A 30 2.38 -8.91 9.21
CA LEU A 30 1.53 -8.60 8.05
C LEU A 30 2.15 -7.48 7.20
N ALA A 31 2.70 -6.43 7.82
CA ALA A 31 3.42 -5.38 7.12
C ALA A 31 4.67 -5.92 6.41
N ILE A 32 5.40 -6.86 7.02
CA ILE A 32 6.56 -7.54 6.40
C ILE A 32 6.14 -8.39 5.19
N ARG A 33 4.95 -9.02 5.22
CA ARG A 33 4.39 -9.70 4.04
C ARG A 33 3.96 -8.74 2.93
N GLY A 34 3.92 -7.44 3.23
CA GLY A 34 4.02 -6.39 2.22
C GLY A 34 2.75 -6.12 1.44
N ASP A 35 1.59 -6.63 1.85
CA ASP A 35 0.34 -6.34 1.14
C ASP A 35 -0.85 -6.35 2.10
N LEU A 36 -1.26 -5.16 2.53
CA LEU A 36 -2.51 -4.96 3.24
C LEU A 36 -3.51 -4.29 2.30
N SER A 37 -4.50 -5.04 1.81
CA SER A 37 -5.57 -4.51 0.97
C SER A 37 -6.89 -4.47 1.74
N TRP A 38 -7.61 -3.35 1.67
CA TRP A 38 -8.96 -3.23 2.23
C TRP A 38 -9.83 -2.33 1.35
N THR A 39 -11.15 -2.45 1.50
CA THR A 39 -12.12 -1.62 0.75
C THR A 39 -12.96 -0.83 1.72
N LEU A 40 -13.08 0.49 1.50
CA LEU A 40 -13.85 1.38 2.36
C LEU A 40 -14.66 2.36 1.50
N ARG A 41 -15.99 2.38 1.67
CA ARG A 41 -16.91 3.30 0.95
C ARG A 41 -16.77 3.27 -0.58
N GLY A 42 -16.50 2.09 -1.15
CA GLY A 42 -16.30 1.92 -2.60
C GLY A 42 -14.94 2.38 -3.13
N ALA A 43 -14.04 2.84 -2.26
CA ALA A 43 -12.64 3.05 -2.56
C ALA A 43 -11.82 1.82 -2.13
N GLN A 44 -10.91 1.38 -2.99
CA GLN A 44 -9.99 0.28 -2.68
C GLN A 44 -8.67 0.86 -2.19
N TYR A 45 -8.21 0.41 -1.04
CA TYR A 45 -6.96 0.82 -0.44
C TYR A 45 -5.98 -0.36 -0.43
N ARG A 46 -4.72 -0.06 -0.67
CA ARG A 46 -3.63 -1.04 -0.58
C ARG A 46 -2.42 -0.38 0.04
N LEU A 47 -1.84 -0.99 1.05
CA LEU A 47 -0.63 -0.54 1.72
C LEU A 47 0.45 -1.61 1.57
N TRP A 48 1.63 -1.21 1.13
CA TRP A 48 2.78 -2.10 0.99
C TRP A 48 4.07 -1.43 1.43
N LEU A 49 5.02 -2.24 1.88
CA LEU A 49 6.38 -1.78 2.15
C LEU A 49 7.19 -1.77 0.86
N ILE A 50 7.94 -0.69 0.67
CA ILE A 50 8.94 -0.59 -0.38
C ILE A 50 10.27 -0.99 0.24
N ARG A 51 10.83 -2.11 -0.23
CA ARG A 51 12.18 -2.58 0.10
C ARG A 51 12.93 -2.80 -1.20
N GLU A 52 13.56 -1.74 -1.70
CA GLU A 52 14.51 -1.85 -2.80
C GLU A 52 15.93 -1.72 -2.26
N ARG A 53 16.93 -2.14 -3.05
CA ARG A 53 18.35 -2.04 -2.65
C ARG A 53 18.76 -0.61 -2.30
N GLU A 54 18.12 0.37 -2.93
CA GLU A 54 18.47 1.79 -2.82
C GLU A 54 17.67 2.52 -1.73
N GLY A 55 16.61 1.90 -1.18
CA GLY A 55 15.76 2.62 -0.24
C GLY A 55 14.67 1.77 0.43
N ALA A 56 14.21 2.29 1.56
CA ALA A 56 13.12 1.75 2.35
C ALA A 56 12.00 2.79 2.47
N GLY A 57 10.76 2.33 2.32
CA GLY A 57 9.60 3.19 2.39
C GLY A 57 8.30 2.43 2.57
N LEU A 58 7.21 3.19 2.55
CA LEU A 58 5.84 2.72 2.61
C LEU A 58 5.09 3.34 1.43
N ALA A 59 4.27 2.56 0.76
CA ALA A 59 3.35 3.07 -0.24
C ALA A 59 1.92 2.73 0.13
N LEU A 60 1.04 3.71 -0.10
CA LEU A 60 -0.40 3.59 0.02
C LEU A 60 -1.00 3.90 -1.35
N SER A 61 -1.82 3.02 -1.90
CA SER A 61 -2.69 3.35 -3.02
C SER A 61 -4.14 3.45 -2.58
N GLN A 62 -4.84 4.40 -3.18
CA GLN A 62 -6.29 4.52 -3.13
C GLN A 62 -6.83 4.54 -4.56
N THR A 63 -7.67 3.58 -4.90
CA THR A 63 -8.37 3.52 -6.19
C THR A 63 -9.83 3.88 -6.00
N THR A 64 -10.32 4.81 -6.81
CA THR A 64 -11.71 5.29 -6.79
C THR A 64 -12.28 5.34 -8.19
N ALA A 65 -13.52 4.92 -8.36
CA ALA A 65 -14.25 5.11 -9.60
C ALA A 65 -14.81 6.53 -9.65
N TYR A 66 -14.66 7.21 -10.79
CA TYR A 66 -15.28 8.51 -11.05
C TYR A 66 -15.88 8.53 -12.45
N ARG A 67 -16.83 9.45 -12.68
CA ARG A 67 -17.35 9.69 -14.03
C ARG A 67 -16.62 10.90 -14.63
N ASN A 68 -16.10 10.74 -15.84
CA ASN A 68 -15.52 11.86 -16.58
C ASN A 68 -16.62 12.79 -17.12
N LEU A 69 -16.23 13.92 -17.74
CA LEU A 69 -17.17 14.90 -18.31
C LEU A 69 -18.05 14.30 -19.42
N GLU A 70 -17.62 13.21 -20.06
CA GLU A 70 -18.36 12.50 -21.09
C GLU A 70 -19.27 11.39 -20.50
N GLY A 71 -19.37 11.29 -19.17
CA GLY A 71 -20.18 10.29 -18.48
C GLY A 71 -19.57 8.87 -18.42
N ARG A 72 -18.34 8.68 -18.89
CA ARG A 72 -17.64 7.39 -18.87
C ARG A 72 -17.15 7.08 -17.46
N LEU A 73 -17.25 5.82 -17.06
CA LEU A 73 -16.69 5.33 -15.80
C LEU A 73 -15.17 5.17 -15.95
N CYS A 74 -14.41 5.96 -15.22
CA CYS A 74 -12.95 5.87 -15.15
C CYS A 74 -12.53 5.47 -13.74
N GLN A 75 -11.29 4.99 -13.61
CA GLN A 75 -10.67 4.73 -12.32
C GLN A 75 -9.54 5.73 -12.10
N ARG A 76 -9.53 6.37 -10.93
CA ARG A 76 -8.43 7.19 -10.46
C ARG A 76 -7.72 6.45 -9.34
N THR A 77 -6.42 6.26 -9.50
CA THR A 77 -5.55 5.64 -8.50
C THR A 77 -4.55 6.67 -8.00
N ASP A 78 -4.70 7.08 -6.75
CA ASP A 78 -3.74 7.93 -6.05
C ASP A 78 -2.76 7.05 -5.27
N VAL A 79 -1.45 7.25 -5.47
CA VAL A 79 -0.39 6.53 -4.78
C VAL A 79 0.48 7.52 -4.01
N TRP A 80 0.56 7.33 -2.70
CA TRP A 80 1.44 8.09 -1.81
C TRP A 80 2.64 7.24 -1.43
N PHE A 81 3.82 7.78 -1.62
CA PHE A 81 5.11 7.18 -1.30
C PHE A 81 5.74 7.91 -0.14
N TRP A 82 5.92 7.22 0.98
CA TRP A 82 6.65 7.70 2.15
C TRP A 82 7.99 6.99 2.20
N LEU A 83 9.03 7.61 1.63
CA LEU A 83 10.38 7.06 1.61
C LEU A 83 11.16 7.66 2.80
N TRP A 84 11.88 6.83 3.55
CA TRP A 84 12.70 7.29 4.69
C TRP A 84 14.18 6.92 4.56
N ALA A 85 14.56 6.07 3.61
CA ALA A 85 15.95 5.83 3.25
C ALA A 85 16.09 5.91 1.73
N PRO A 86 17.13 6.60 1.19
CA PRO A 86 18.25 7.22 1.91
C PRO A 86 17.98 8.66 2.38
N ARG A 87 16.89 9.29 1.92
CA ARG A 87 16.42 10.61 2.37
C ARG A 87 14.91 10.56 2.57
N MET A 88 14.43 11.29 3.57
CA MET A 88 12.99 11.38 3.84
C MET A 88 12.32 12.17 2.71
N SER A 89 11.44 11.53 1.96
CA SER A 89 10.68 12.18 0.89
C SER A 89 9.25 11.66 0.84
N LEU A 90 8.29 12.57 0.74
CA LEU A 90 6.90 12.27 0.48
C LEU A 90 6.60 12.59 -0.99
N GLN A 91 6.20 11.59 -1.76
CA GLN A 91 5.80 11.77 -3.16
C GLN A 91 4.36 11.30 -3.35
N ARG A 92 3.63 11.95 -4.24
CA ARG A 92 2.28 11.52 -4.63
C ARG A 92 2.24 11.42 -6.14
N VAL A 93 1.72 10.31 -6.65
CA VAL A 93 1.48 10.09 -8.08
C VAL A 93 0.02 9.72 -8.25
N THR A 94 -0.65 10.35 -9.21
CA THR A 94 -2.04 10.06 -9.53
C THR A 94 -2.10 9.48 -10.94
N TYR A 95 -2.73 8.32 -11.08
CA TYR A 95 -2.99 7.63 -12.33
C TYR A 95 -4.48 7.68 -12.64
N GLU A 96 -4.81 7.89 -13.90
CA GLU A 96 -6.19 7.86 -14.38
C GLU A 96 -6.29 6.85 -15.52
N ASP A 97 -7.08 5.81 -15.31
CA ASP A 97 -7.36 4.77 -16.29
C ASP A 97 -8.80 4.95 -16.78
N CYS A 98 -8.92 5.43 -18.03
CA CYS A 98 -10.19 5.51 -18.73
C CYS A 98 -10.17 4.51 -19.90
N PRO A 99 -11.09 3.53 -19.97
CA PRO A 99 -11.14 2.59 -21.08
C PRO A 99 -11.42 3.33 -22.41
N PRO A 100 -10.80 2.92 -23.52
CA PRO A 100 -11.09 3.49 -24.83
C PRO A 100 -12.57 3.27 -25.17
N SER A 101 -13.21 4.30 -25.73
CA SER A 101 -14.61 4.28 -26.18
C SER A 101 -14.85 3.07 -27.08
N GLY A 102 -15.47 2.02 -26.52
CA GLY A 102 -15.70 0.76 -27.21
C GLY A 102 -15.53 -0.49 -26.33
N GLN A 103 -14.83 -0.41 -25.20
CA GLN A 103 -14.79 -1.51 -24.23
C GLN A 103 -15.89 -1.34 -23.18
N SER A 104 -16.98 -2.08 -23.40
CA SER A 104 -18.00 -2.35 -22.38
C SER A 104 -17.33 -2.75 -21.06
N PRO A 105 -17.83 -2.30 -19.89
CA PRO A 105 -17.23 -2.63 -18.61
C PRO A 105 -17.31 -4.14 -18.41
N ASN A 106 -16.17 -4.83 -18.51
CA ASN A 106 -16.08 -6.18 -17.98
C ASN A 106 -16.42 -6.09 -16.47
N PRO A 107 -17.25 -7.01 -15.94
CA PRO A 107 -17.58 -7.02 -14.53
C PRO A 107 -16.30 -7.14 -13.69
N PRO A 108 -16.31 -6.64 -12.43
CA PRO A 108 -15.17 -6.78 -11.54
C PRO A 108 -14.88 -8.27 -11.37
N TYR A 109 -13.72 -8.71 -11.87
CA TYR A 109 -13.29 -10.10 -11.82
C TYR A 109 -13.43 -10.65 -10.39
N PRO A 110 -14.16 -11.76 -10.18
CA PRO A 110 -13.95 -12.58 -9.02
C PRO A 110 -12.65 -13.36 -9.25
N PHE A 111 -11.74 -13.21 -8.29
CA PHE A 111 -10.64 -14.12 -7.94
C PHE A 111 -10.55 -15.41 -8.79
N SER A 112 -9.76 -15.38 -9.87
CA SER A 112 -9.27 -16.61 -10.48
C SER A 112 -7.95 -16.98 -9.80
N LEU A 113 -8.10 -17.73 -8.72
CA LEU A 113 -7.12 -18.75 -8.35
C LEU A 113 -6.81 -19.59 -9.59
N LEU A 114 -5.60 -19.44 -10.14
CA LEU A 114 -4.75 -20.57 -10.55
C LEU A 114 -3.50 -20.07 -11.30
N ARG A 115 -2.41 -20.75 -10.95
CA ARG A 115 -1.32 -21.14 -11.85
C ARG A 115 -0.21 -20.12 -12.03
N GLY A 116 0.91 -20.42 -11.38
CA GLY A 116 2.18 -19.79 -11.67
C GLY A 116 2.49 -19.91 -13.15
N GLU A 117 2.65 -18.77 -13.80
CA GLU A 117 3.41 -18.66 -15.02
C GLU A 117 4.42 -17.54 -14.86
N HIS A 118 5.66 -17.97 -14.88
CA HIS A 118 6.87 -17.25 -15.21
C HIS A 118 6.58 -16.18 -16.29
N SER A 119 6.71 -14.90 -15.97
CA SER A 119 6.76 -13.84 -16.99
C SER A 119 7.94 -12.90 -16.69
N PRO A 120 9.03 -13.01 -17.47
CA PRO A 120 10.20 -12.13 -17.37
C PRO A 120 9.96 -10.90 -18.26
N GLY A 121 9.77 -9.72 -17.68
CA GLY A 121 9.58 -8.54 -18.53
C GLY A 121 9.17 -7.27 -17.82
N LEU A 122 10.00 -6.76 -16.90
CA LEU A 122 9.98 -5.35 -16.49
C LEU A 122 11.32 -4.99 -15.83
N ARG A 123 12.40 -5.22 -16.59
CA ARG A 123 13.64 -4.43 -16.46
C ARG A 123 13.57 -3.34 -17.54
N THR A 124 14.10 -2.17 -17.23
CA THR A 124 14.28 -0.97 -18.08
C THR A 124 13.12 0.04 -18.09
N ALA A 125 12.97 0.77 -16.97
CA ALA A 125 12.47 2.14 -17.00
C ALA A 125 12.98 2.96 -15.79
N TRP A 126 14.25 2.81 -15.42
CA TRP A 126 14.95 3.76 -14.55
C TRP A 126 16.20 4.21 -15.29
N LYS A 127 16.05 5.23 -16.12
CA LYS A 127 17.17 5.93 -16.76
C LYS A 127 17.57 7.08 -15.85
N SER A 128 18.61 6.84 -15.05
CA SER A 128 19.25 7.83 -14.18
C SER A 128 19.74 9.03 -15.00
N PRO A 129 19.50 10.29 -14.59
CA PRO A 129 20.14 11.44 -15.18
C PRO A 129 21.59 11.53 -14.69
N GLU A 130 22.50 10.94 -15.47
CA GLU A 130 23.94 11.12 -15.31
C GLU A 130 24.29 12.57 -15.67
N LYS A 131 24.67 13.31 -14.63
CA LYS A 131 24.99 14.72 -14.62
C LYS A 131 26.38 14.91 -15.21
N GLU A 132 26.45 15.22 -16.50
CA GLU A 132 27.59 15.88 -17.11
C GLU A 132 27.90 17.18 -16.35
N ARG A 133 29.04 17.20 -15.67
CA ARG A 133 29.75 18.39 -15.22
C ARG A 133 31.23 17.97 -15.22
N GLY A 134 31.96 18.15 -16.31
CA GLY A 134 32.22 19.44 -16.94
C GLY A 134 33.60 19.88 -16.44
N ASN A 135 34.64 19.40 -17.12
CA ASN A 135 36.04 19.71 -16.93
C ASN A 135 36.33 20.99 -17.73
N GLY A 136 36.89 22.00 -17.07
CA GLY A 136 37.28 23.28 -17.65
C GLY A 136 38.18 24.02 -16.67
#